data_AF-A0A1Y3MQQ7-F1
#
_entry.id   AF-A0A1Y3MQQ7-F1
#
_cell.length_a   1.000
_cell.length_b   1.000
_cell.length_c   1.000
_cell.angle_alpha   90.00
_cell.angle_beta   90.00
_cell.angle_gamma   90.00
#
_symmetry.space_group_name_H-M   'P 1'
#
loop_
_entity.id
_entity.type
_entity.pdbx_description
1 polymer ?
#
loop_
_entity_poly.entity_id
_entity_poly.type
_entity_poly.pdbx_seq_one_letter_code
_entity_poly.pdbx_strand_id
1 'polypeptide(L)'
;MGMIIHTDEEINEKYIKGEVRIVTEQGRFQLTTIENIVEGEDYILNPEYQRRHRWNNERKSKLIESFIMNVPVPPIFLYEKDYSVYEVMDGLQRLTAIYDFYTDRFSLVGLEEWGELNGLVYSQLPIQVKKGIDRRYLSSIILLKETAKTDKEAQRLKQMVFERINSGGEKLEPQETRNALYNGELNQLCIKIARDKYFCRMWGIPEQINEEDEQELDKELIENPLYKKMSDVELILRFFAFRHLDKWEKMTLERFLDYFLKKGNLFDENVIKQYEKLFKETIQFVYEVLGENAFCLYRVRNEDWKWYDRPTKVVFDPIMHVFSQNLENKDILISKKEEIQRDLKKFYMDNYNDFGGRNTGKTHVILRIEKMNTFIKRYLEAAE
;
A
#
# COMPACT_ATOMS: atom_id res chain seq x y z
N MET A 1 -32.07 10.27 10.27
CA MET A 1 -32.15 8.83 9.94
C MET A 1 -32.60 8.16 11.24
N GLY A 2 -33.83 7.66 11.30
CA GLY A 2 -34.35 7.06 12.53
C GLY A 2 -33.53 5.84 12.92
N MET A 3 -33.16 5.72 14.19
CA MET A 3 -32.57 4.48 14.71
C MET A 3 -33.61 3.37 14.54
N ILE A 4 -33.29 2.37 13.73
CA ILE A 4 -34.05 1.11 13.70
C ILE A 4 -33.79 0.46 15.06
N ILE A 5 -34.82 0.44 15.91
CA ILE A 5 -34.78 -0.23 17.21
C ILE A 5 -35.22 -1.67 16.95
N HIS A 6 -34.30 -2.60 17.10
CA HIS A 6 -34.60 -4.03 17.05
C HIS A 6 -35.13 -4.50 18.40
N THR A 7 -36.09 -5.43 18.39
CA THR A 7 -36.54 -6.07 19.63
C THR A 7 -35.51 -7.08 20.12
N ASP A 8 -35.53 -7.41 21.41
CA ASP A 8 -34.67 -8.46 21.97
C ASP A 8 -34.86 -9.79 21.25
N GLU A 9 -36.07 -10.11 20.81
CA GLU A 9 -36.40 -11.30 20.02
C GLU A 9 -35.70 -11.28 18.66
N GLU A 10 -35.77 -10.16 17.92
CA GLU A 10 -35.07 -10.01 16.63
C GLU A 10 -33.55 -10.12 16.78
N ILE A 11 -32.98 -9.56 17.85
CA ILE A 11 -31.55 -9.64 18.16
C ILE A 11 -31.15 -11.08 18.48
N ASN A 12 -31.93 -11.78 19.31
CA ASN A 12 -31.68 -13.16 19.69
C ASN A 12 -31.81 -14.11 18.49
N GLU A 13 -32.83 -13.92 17.65
CA GLU A 13 -32.98 -14.69 16.41
C GLU A 13 -31.77 -14.55 15.50
N LYS A 14 -31.26 -13.31 15.33
CA LYS A 14 -30.08 -13.05 14.52
C LYS A 14 -28.84 -13.76 15.08
N TYR A 15 -28.66 -13.75 16.40
CA TYR A 15 -27.56 -14.46 17.06
C TYR A 15 -27.67 -15.98 16.85
N ILE A 16 -28.86 -16.55 17.08
CA ILE A 16 -29.11 -17.99 16.95
C ILE A 16 -28.94 -18.47 15.50
N LYS A 17 -29.39 -17.68 14.52
CA LYS A 17 -29.20 -17.96 13.09
C LYS A 17 -27.73 -17.93 12.65
N GLY A 18 -26.84 -17.34 13.46
CA GLY A 18 -25.41 -17.29 13.17
C GLY A 18 -25.07 -16.48 11.91
N GLU A 19 -25.85 -15.44 11.60
CA GLU A 19 -25.75 -14.68 10.34
C GLU A 19 -24.35 -14.12 10.04
N VAL A 20 -23.52 -13.91 11.07
CA VAL A 20 -22.10 -13.55 10.94
C VAL A 20 -21.29 -14.33 11.98
N ARG A 21 -21.16 -15.65 11.78
CA ARG A 21 -20.32 -16.51 12.63
C ARG A 21 -19.02 -16.83 11.91
N ILE A 22 -17.90 -16.39 12.47
CA ILE A 22 -16.57 -16.78 12.00
C ILE A 22 -16.25 -18.13 12.61
N VAL A 23 -15.92 -19.11 11.76
CA VAL A 23 -15.47 -20.43 12.22
C VAL A 23 -13.95 -20.39 12.29
N THR A 24 -13.41 -20.57 13.49
CA THR A 24 -11.97 -20.52 13.70
C THR A 24 -11.46 -21.79 14.33
N GLU A 25 -10.27 -22.20 13.91
CA GLU A 25 -9.45 -23.20 14.59
C GLU A 25 -8.23 -22.52 15.24
N GLN A 26 -7.79 -23.07 16.39
CA GLN A 26 -6.57 -22.61 17.06
C GLN A 26 -5.49 -23.65 16.87
N GLY A 27 -4.33 -23.21 16.40
CA GLY A 27 -3.17 -24.05 16.17
C GLY A 27 -1.93 -23.53 16.90
N ARG A 28 -0.87 -24.34 16.87
CA ARG A 28 0.45 -23.96 17.34
C ARG A 28 1.50 -24.58 16.44
N PHE A 29 2.42 -23.77 15.95
CA PHE A 29 3.57 -24.20 15.16
C PHE A 29 4.80 -24.21 16.03
N GLN A 30 5.56 -25.31 16.02
CA GLN A 30 6.85 -25.33 16.69
C GLN A 30 7.78 -24.37 15.95
N LEU A 31 8.60 -23.62 16.67
CA LEU A 31 9.41 -22.58 16.02
C LEU A 31 10.36 -23.16 14.95
N THR A 32 10.87 -24.37 15.17
CA THR A 32 11.74 -25.07 14.21
C THR A 32 11.04 -25.50 12.93
N THR A 33 9.70 -25.52 12.88
CA THR A 33 8.94 -25.91 11.68
C THR A 33 8.48 -24.70 10.87
N ILE A 34 8.79 -23.48 11.32
CA ILE A 34 8.38 -22.25 10.61
C ILE A 34 9.04 -22.14 9.23
N GLU A 35 10.22 -22.72 9.04
CA GLU A 35 10.86 -22.84 7.72
C GLU A 35 9.93 -23.51 6.69
N ASN A 36 9.26 -24.60 7.07
CA ASN A 36 8.30 -25.29 6.20
C ASN A 36 7.07 -24.42 5.88
N ILE A 37 6.71 -23.47 6.75
CA ILE A 37 5.63 -22.51 6.49
C ILE A 37 6.09 -21.44 5.51
N VAL A 38 7.34 -20.99 5.63
CA VAL A 38 7.87 -19.90 4.82
C VAL A 38 8.25 -20.35 3.41
N GLU A 39 8.77 -21.57 3.29
CA GLU A 39 9.20 -22.14 2.01
C GLU A 39 8.16 -23.07 1.37
N GLY A 40 7.13 -23.47 2.13
CA GLY A 40 6.11 -24.39 1.66
C GLY A 40 5.11 -23.76 0.70
N GLU A 41 4.66 -24.55 -0.28
CA GLU A 41 3.66 -24.13 -1.28
C GLU A 41 2.25 -24.00 -0.70
N ASP A 42 1.98 -24.66 0.42
CA ASP A 42 0.68 -24.65 1.11
C ASP A 42 0.39 -23.32 1.82
N TYR A 43 1.39 -22.46 1.96
CA TYR A 43 1.26 -21.15 2.62
C TYR A 43 1.51 -20.02 1.63
N ILE A 44 0.44 -19.32 1.29
CA ILE A 44 0.48 -18.12 0.45
C ILE A 44 0.98 -16.97 1.33
N LEU A 45 2.29 -16.77 1.31
CA LEU A 45 2.93 -15.56 1.80
C LEU A 45 2.82 -14.51 0.69
N ASN A 46 2.21 -13.36 0.94
CA ASN A 46 2.24 -12.24 0.00
C ASN A 46 3.55 -11.45 0.20
N PRO A 47 4.65 -11.72 -0.54
CA PRO A 47 5.98 -11.21 -0.17
C PRO A 47 6.12 -9.71 -0.49
N GLU A 48 5.39 -9.28 -1.52
CA GLU A 48 5.20 -7.88 -1.92
C GLU A 48 4.67 -7.00 -0.77
N TYR A 49 3.77 -7.54 0.06
CA TYR A 49 3.22 -6.86 1.24
C TYR A 49 4.30 -6.48 2.27
N GLN A 50 5.41 -7.22 2.31
CA GLN A 50 6.49 -7.00 3.27
C GLN A 50 7.67 -6.19 2.76
N ARG A 51 7.89 -6.05 1.44
CA ARG A 51 9.09 -5.36 0.91
C ARG A 51 9.26 -3.97 1.56
N ARG A 52 8.15 -3.29 1.83
CA ARG A 52 8.12 -1.91 2.36
C ARG A 52 8.15 -1.79 3.88
N HIS A 53 7.89 -2.88 4.61
CA HIS A 53 7.65 -2.89 6.07
C HIS A 53 8.39 -4.03 6.81
N ARG A 54 9.58 -4.41 6.35
CA ARG A 54 10.42 -5.40 7.04
C ARG A 54 10.85 -4.90 8.42
N TRP A 55 10.72 -5.74 9.44
CA TRP A 55 11.30 -5.46 10.75
C TRP A 55 12.82 -5.33 10.65
N ASN A 56 13.39 -4.33 11.33
CA ASN A 56 14.84 -4.23 11.50
C ASN A 56 15.34 -5.34 12.45
N ASN A 57 16.66 -5.57 12.47
CA ASN A 57 17.26 -6.64 13.27
C ASN A 57 17.01 -6.47 14.78
N GLU A 58 16.90 -5.24 15.28
CA GLU A 58 16.52 -4.98 16.68
C GLU A 58 15.12 -5.53 17.00
N ARG A 59 14.11 -5.20 16.18
CA ARG A 59 12.74 -5.67 16.38
C ARG A 59 12.61 -7.18 16.20
N LYS A 60 13.36 -7.76 15.24
CA LYS A 60 13.48 -9.23 15.10
C LYS A 60 14.09 -9.84 16.36
N SER A 61 15.17 -9.27 16.89
CA SER A 61 15.86 -9.75 18.10
C SER A 61 14.97 -9.71 19.33
N LYS A 62 14.18 -8.65 19.52
CA LYS A 62 13.18 -8.56 20.61
C LYS A 62 12.11 -9.65 20.55
N LEU A 63 11.70 -10.07 19.35
CA LEU A 63 10.81 -11.23 19.20
C LEU A 63 11.49 -12.52 19.67
N ILE A 64 12.75 -12.74 19.29
CA ILE A 64 13.51 -13.91 19.70
C ILE A 64 13.71 -13.92 21.23
N GLU A 65 14.05 -12.78 21.83
CA GLU A 65 14.17 -12.63 23.28
C GLU A 65 12.88 -13.00 24.01
N SER A 66 11.73 -12.60 23.44
CA SER A 66 10.41 -12.96 23.97
C SER A 66 10.23 -14.48 24.05
N PHE A 67 10.68 -15.24 23.05
CA PHE A 67 10.61 -16.70 23.08
C PHE A 67 11.58 -17.33 24.07
N ILE A 68 12.79 -16.78 24.21
CA ILE A 68 13.77 -17.22 25.22
C ILE A 68 13.15 -17.08 26.61
N MET A 69 12.58 -15.91 26.90
CA MET A 69 11.94 -15.58 28.18
C MET A 69 10.55 -16.19 28.39
N ASN A 70 9.96 -16.84 27.37
CA ASN A 70 8.60 -17.34 27.40
C ASN A 70 7.52 -16.25 27.61
N VAL A 71 7.77 -15.05 27.10
CA VAL A 71 6.78 -13.97 27.06
C VAL A 71 5.72 -14.33 26.02
N PRO A 72 4.41 -14.13 26.31
CA PRO A 72 3.35 -14.37 25.33
C PRO A 72 3.53 -13.55 24.05
N VAL A 73 3.61 -14.22 22.91
CA VAL A 73 3.67 -13.60 21.58
C VAL A 73 2.28 -13.65 20.95
N PRO A 74 1.79 -12.54 20.34
CA PRO A 74 0.50 -12.54 19.64
C PRO A 74 0.41 -13.63 18.56
N PRO A 75 -0.74 -14.29 18.41
CA PRO A 75 -0.90 -15.34 17.42
C PRO A 75 -0.76 -14.79 16.00
N ILE A 76 -0.38 -15.65 15.05
CA ILE A 76 -0.53 -15.35 13.63
C ILE A 76 -1.97 -15.63 13.20
N PHE A 77 -2.46 -14.92 12.20
CA PHE A 77 -3.79 -15.15 11.65
C PHE A 77 -3.68 -15.70 10.24
N LEU A 78 -4.34 -16.82 10.00
CA LEU A 78 -4.36 -17.51 8.72
C LEU A 78 -5.79 -17.58 8.22
N TYR A 79 -5.96 -17.56 6.90
CA TYR A 79 -7.20 -17.92 6.25
C TYR A 79 -7.02 -19.17 5.41
N GLU A 80 -7.84 -20.18 5.64
CA GLU A 80 -7.87 -21.36 4.80
C GLU A 80 -8.59 -21.04 3.48
N LYS A 81 -7.82 -20.85 2.42
CA LYS A 81 -8.32 -20.53 1.08
C LYS A 81 -8.85 -21.75 0.37
N ASP A 82 -8.13 -22.86 0.49
CA ASP A 82 -8.58 -24.18 0.11
C ASP A 82 -8.16 -25.19 1.16
N TYR A 83 -8.64 -26.42 1.10
CA TYR A 83 -8.29 -27.44 2.09
C TYR A 83 -6.77 -27.55 2.26
N SER A 84 -6.29 -27.27 3.48
CA SER A 84 -4.85 -27.25 3.82
C SER A 84 -4.00 -26.21 3.07
N VAL A 85 -4.62 -25.25 2.37
CA VAL A 85 -3.94 -24.12 1.72
C VAL A 85 -4.29 -22.84 2.45
N TYR A 86 -3.28 -22.20 3.05
CA TYR A 86 -3.44 -21.08 3.96
C TYR A 86 -2.88 -19.79 3.39
N GLU A 87 -3.62 -18.70 3.55
CA GLU A 87 -3.19 -17.34 3.27
C GLU A 87 -2.86 -16.64 4.59
N VAL A 88 -1.65 -16.07 4.71
CA VAL A 88 -1.26 -15.34 5.92
C VAL A 88 -1.93 -13.97 5.94
N MET A 89 -2.83 -13.78 6.90
CA MET A 89 -3.54 -12.51 7.10
C MET A 89 -2.79 -11.54 8.02
N ASP A 90 -2.18 -12.05 9.09
CA ASP A 90 -1.34 -11.28 10.02
C ASP A 90 -0.22 -12.17 10.59
N GLY A 91 0.89 -11.54 10.98
CA GLY A 91 2.00 -12.21 11.62
C GLY A 91 3.12 -12.66 10.68
N LEU A 92 3.04 -12.26 9.41
CA LEU A 92 4.09 -12.56 8.43
C LEU A 92 5.46 -12.03 8.88
N GLN A 93 5.55 -10.86 9.53
CA GLN A 93 6.84 -10.35 10.05
C GLN A 93 7.41 -11.23 11.18
N ARG A 94 6.52 -11.85 11.98
CA ARG A 94 6.92 -12.81 13.02
C ARG A 94 7.45 -14.09 12.37
N LEU A 95 6.75 -14.61 11.35
CA LEU A 95 7.19 -15.78 10.57
C LEU A 95 8.56 -15.53 9.94
N THR A 96 8.73 -14.42 9.23
CA THR A 96 10.01 -14.05 8.59
C THR A 96 11.12 -13.86 9.61
N ALA A 97 10.88 -13.20 10.75
CA ALA A 97 11.89 -13.02 11.79
C ALA A 97 12.35 -14.35 12.40
N ILE A 98 11.43 -15.30 12.61
CA ILE A 98 11.75 -16.64 13.12
C ILE A 98 12.54 -17.42 12.07
N TYR A 99 12.09 -17.42 10.81
CA TYR A 99 12.79 -18.06 9.70
C TYR A 99 14.21 -17.51 9.53
N ASP A 100 14.37 -16.19 9.48
CA ASP A 100 15.67 -15.53 9.36
C ASP A 100 16.60 -15.88 10.53
N PHE A 101 16.05 -16.08 11.73
CA PHE A 101 16.82 -16.46 12.90
C PHE A 101 17.35 -17.90 12.78
N TYR A 102 16.50 -18.87 12.45
CA TYR A 102 16.93 -20.27 12.29
C TYR A 102 17.86 -20.50 11.10
N THR A 103 17.82 -19.62 10.11
CA THR A 103 18.68 -19.67 8.90
C THR A 103 19.92 -18.78 9.00
N ASP A 104 20.27 -18.30 10.20
CA ASP A 104 21.45 -17.46 10.48
C ASP A 104 21.54 -16.16 9.64
N ARG A 105 20.41 -15.62 9.17
CA ARG A 105 20.37 -14.40 8.32
C ARG A 105 20.58 -13.10 9.10
N PHE A 106 20.55 -13.15 10.43
CA PHE A 106 20.94 -12.01 11.27
C PHE A 106 21.48 -12.47 12.63
N SER A 107 22.38 -11.67 13.20
CA SER A 107 22.80 -11.81 14.59
C SER A 107 21.87 -11.06 15.52
N LEU A 108 21.66 -11.59 16.73
CA LEU A 108 20.87 -10.91 17.77
C LEU A 108 21.50 -9.56 18.13
N VAL A 109 20.68 -8.52 18.27
CA VAL A 109 21.11 -7.16 18.61
C VAL A 109 20.08 -6.47 19.51
N GLY A 110 20.55 -5.60 20.40
CA GLY A 110 19.67 -4.80 21.26
C GLY A 110 18.85 -5.61 22.27
N LEU A 111 19.34 -6.79 22.67
CA LEU A 111 18.78 -7.57 23.78
C LEU A 111 19.11 -6.90 25.12
N GLU A 112 18.12 -6.78 25.99
CA GLU A 112 18.22 -6.11 27.30
C GLU A 112 18.41 -7.12 28.44
N GLU A 113 17.63 -8.20 28.44
CA GLU A 113 17.66 -9.24 29.48
C GLU A 113 18.65 -10.36 29.17
N TRP A 114 18.93 -10.58 27.87
CA TRP A 114 19.89 -11.58 27.38
C TRP A 114 21.02 -10.92 26.57
N GLY A 115 21.58 -9.84 27.13
CA GLY A 115 22.58 -9.01 26.47
C GLY A 115 23.83 -9.77 26.00
N GLU A 116 24.18 -10.88 26.67
CA GLU A 116 25.29 -11.76 26.33
C GLU A 116 25.09 -12.56 25.03
N LEU A 117 23.85 -12.63 24.52
CA LEU A 117 23.56 -13.29 23.24
C LEU A 117 23.68 -12.32 22.05
N ASN A 118 23.85 -11.02 22.30
CA ASN A 118 24.07 -10.04 21.23
C ASN A 118 25.32 -10.41 20.40
N GLY A 119 25.21 -10.27 19.09
CA GLY A 119 26.25 -10.64 18.12
C GLY A 119 26.23 -12.11 17.70
N LEU A 120 25.45 -12.98 18.36
CA LEU A 120 25.34 -14.39 17.98
C LEU A 120 24.22 -14.62 16.96
N VAL A 121 24.49 -15.46 15.97
CA VAL A 121 23.46 -16.09 15.13
C VAL A 121 22.94 -17.39 15.79
N TYR A 122 21.85 -17.98 15.29
CA TYR A 122 21.27 -19.19 15.89
C TYR A 122 22.30 -20.30 16.04
N SER A 123 23.08 -20.61 14.99
CA SER A 123 24.07 -21.70 15.02
C SER A 123 25.17 -21.52 16.08
N GLN A 124 25.39 -20.29 16.57
CA GLN A 124 26.40 -19.97 17.58
C GLN A 124 25.86 -20.00 19.02
N LEU A 125 24.54 -20.14 19.21
CA LEU A 125 23.94 -20.12 20.54
C LEU A 125 24.38 -21.31 21.42
N PRO A 126 24.51 -21.11 22.75
CA PRO A 126 24.75 -22.19 23.69
C PRO A 126 23.71 -23.30 23.57
N ILE A 127 24.15 -24.55 23.71
CA ILE A 127 23.30 -25.73 23.47
C ILE A 127 22.00 -25.74 24.30
N GLN A 128 22.04 -25.24 25.54
CA GLN A 128 20.85 -25.18 26.40
C GLN A 128 19.88 -24.08 25.97
N VAL A 129 20.39 -22.95 25.46
CA VAL A 129 19.56 -21.86 24.93
C VAL A 129 18.85 -22.34 23.66
N LYS A 130 19.57 -23.00 22.74
CA LYS A 130 18.98 -23.64 21.55
C LYS A 130 17.84 -24.58 21.92
N LYS A 131 18.11 -25.58 22.77
CA LYS A 131 17.08 -26.51 23.25
C LYS A 131 15.90 -25.79 23.93
N GLY A 132 16.17 -24.67 24.60
CA GLY A 132 15.17 -23.83 25.26
C GLY A 132 14.23 -23.10 24.29
N ILE A 133 14.76 -22.59 23.17
CA ILE A 133 13.97 -21.91 22.14
C ILE A 133 13.33 -22.88 21.15
N ASP A 134 14.01 -23.96 20.78
CA ASP A 134 13.53 -24.96 19.80
C ASP A 134 12.23 -25.64 20.26
N ARG A 135 12.01 -25.74 21.58
CA ARG A 135 10.78 -26.31 22.17
C ARG A 135 9.62 -25.31 22.27
N ARG A 136 9.80 -24.07 21.85
CA ARG A 136 8.75 -23.04 21.90
C ARG A 136 7.83 -23.17 20.68
N TYR A 137 6.66 -22.55 20.80
CA TYR A 137 5.63 -22.56 19.77
C TYR A 137 5.11 -21.16 19.51
N LEU A 138 4.81 -20.89 18.24
CA LEU A 138 4.04 -19.74 17.79
C LEU A 138 2.57 -20.15 17.65
N SER A 139 1.69 -19.46 18.37
CA SER A 139 0.24 -19.71 18.28
C SER A 139 -0.33 -19.20 16.96
N SER A 140 -1.38 -19.85 16.46
CA SER A 140 -2.12 -19.44 15.26
C SER A 140 -3.63 -19.47 15.48
N ILE A 141 -4.33 -18.58 14.77
CA ILE A 141 -5.79 -18.58 14.63
C ILE A 141 -6.08 -18.72 13.14
N ILE A 142 -6.78 -19.77 12.77
CA ILE A 142 -7.10 -20.12 11.39
C ILE A 142 -8.58 -19.83 11.17
N LEU A 143 -8.89 -18.94 10.23
CA LEU A 143 -10.25 -18.74 9.73
C LEU A 143 -10.50 -19.83 8.70
N LEU A 144 -11.38 -20.76 9.04
CA LEU A 144 -11.67 -21.90 8.18
C LEU A 144 -12.53 -21.49 6.99
N LYS A 145 -12.39 -22.19 5.87
CA LYS A 145 -13.09 -21.91 4.61
C LYS A 145 -14.61 -21.89 4.79
N GLU A 146 -15.14 -22.73 5.68
CA GLU A 146 -16.56 -22.86 6.06
C GLU A 146 -17.16 -21.59 6.67
N THR A 147 -16.31 -20.62 7.04
CA THR A 147 -16.72 -19.30 7.51
C THR A 147 -17.57 -18.55 6.46
N ALA A 148 -17.42 -18.85 5.17
CA ALA A 148 -18.13 -18.16 4.11
C ALA A 148 -18.75 -19.12 3.09
N LYS A 149 -19.98 -18.81 2.65
CA LYS A 149 -20.68 -19.61 1.63
C LYS A 149 -20.32 -19.18 0.21
N THR A 150 -19.74 -18.00 0.06
CA THR A 150 -19.36 -17.41 -1.23
C THR A 150 -18.04 -16.67 -1.11
N ASP A 151 -17.29 -16.56 -2.21
CA ASP A 151 -16.02 -15.81 -2.23
C ASP A 151 -16.19 -14.34 -1.83
N LYS A 152 -17.33 -13.74 -2.18
CA LYS A 152 -17.64 -12.35 -1.81
C LYS A 152 -17.83 -12.19 -0.31
N GLU A 153 -18.47 -13.15 0.33
CA GLU A 153 -18.63 -13.21 1.78
C GLU A 153 -17.29 -13.49 2.46
N ALA A 154 -16.49 -14.42 1.92
CA ALA A 154 -15.14 -14.71 2.41
C ALA A 154 -14.28 -13.45 2.42
N GLN A 155 -14.24 -12.72 1.30
CA GLN A 155 -13.47 -11.49 1.20
C GLN A 155 -13.92 -10.42 2.19
N ARG A 156 -15.24 -10.29 2.41
CA ARG A 156 -15.79 -9.35 3.40
C ARG A 156 -15.39 -9.74 4.82
N LEU A 157 -15.43 -11.04 5.17
CA LEU A 157 -15.08 -11.52 6.49
C LEU A 157 -13.58 -11.42 6.75
N LYS A 158 -12.75 -11.76 5.75
CA LYS A 158 -11.30 -11.48 5.77
C LYS A 158 -11.01 -10.03 6.10
N GLN A 159 -11.61 -9.11 5.33
CA GLN A 159 -11.45 -7.68 5.55
C GLN A 159 -11.84 -7.29 6.98
N MET A 160 -13.02 -7.72 7.43
CA MET A 160 -13.53 -7.39 8.76
C MET A 160 -12.63 -7.89 9.89
N VAL A 161 -12.08 -9.11 9.74
CA VAL A 161 -11.18 -9.70 10.74
C VAL A 161 -9.83 -8.99 10.71
N PHE A 162 -9.27 -8.77 9.53
CA PHE A 162 -8.01 -8.03 9.35
C PHE A 162 -8.08 -6.63 9.96
N GLU A 163 -9.16 -5.88 9.70
CA GLU A 163 -9.39 -4.54 10.27
C GLU A 163 -9.49 -4.59 11.80
N ARG A 164 -10.17 -5.59 12.36
CA ARG A 164 -10.29 -5.75 13.83
C ARG A 164 -8.98 -6.14 14.50
N ILE A 165 -8.19 -7.02 13.88
CA ILE A 165 -6.87 -7.39 14.39
C ILE A 165 -5.96 -6.17 14.45
N ASN A 166 -5.93 -5.37 13.39
CA ASN A 166 -5.07 -4.19 13.28
C ASN A 166 -5.62 -2.96 14.02
N SER A 167 -6.90 -2.95 14.43
CA SER A 167 -7.52 -1.83 15.13
C SER A 167 -6.95 -1.57 16.54
N GLY A 168 -6.30 -2.57 17.15
CA GLY A 168 -5.60 -2.43 18.43
C GLY A 168 -4.12 -2.02 18.31
N GLY A 169 -3.58 -1.93 17.09
CA GLY A 169 -2.19 -1.58 16.79
C GLY A 169 -2.04 -0.25 16.02
N GLU A 170 -0.90 -0.04 15.36
CA GLU A 170 -0.76 1.07 14.42
C GLU A 170 -1.76 0.90 13.27
N LYS A 171 -2.63 1.90 13.07
CA LYS A 171 -3.64 1.88 12.03
C LYS A 171 -2.96 1.93 10.66
N LEU A 172 -3.11 0.86 9.88
CA LEU A 172 -2.70 0.81 8.48
C LEU A 172 -3.37 1.93 7.67
N GLU A 173 -2.62 2.57 6.79
CA GLU A 173 -3.17 3.51 5.82
C GLU A 173 -4.06 2.76 4.81
N PRO A 174 -5.01 3.45 4.14
CA PRO A 174 -5.95 2.80 3.24
C PRO A 174 -5.30 1.97 2.14
N GLN A 175 -4.17 2.44 1.57
CA GLN A 175 -3.48 1.69 0.52
C GLN A 175 -2.74 0.46 1.05
N GLU A 176 -2.21 0.50 2.28
CA GLU A 176 -1.63 -0.68 2.93
C GLU A 176 -2.71 -1.75 3.16
N THR A 177 -3.91 -1.33 3.57
CA THR A 177 -5.07 -2.22 3.70
C THR A 177 -5.49 -2.80 2.35
N ARG A 178 -5.51 -1.99 1.28
CA ARG A 178 -5.78 -2.50 -0.09
C ARG A 178 -4.72 -3.51 -0.54
N ASN A 179 -3.46 -3.26 -0.24
CA ASN A 179 -2.38 -4.16 -0.57
C ASN A 179 -2.52 -5.51 0.15
N ALA A 180 -2.91 -5.50 1.43
CA ALA A 180 -3.16 -6.73 2.20
C ALA A 180 -4.35 -7.53 1.64
N LEU A 181 -5.44 -6.84 1.30
CA LEU A 181 -6.72 -7.48 1.01
C LEU A 181 -6.95 -7.75 -0.48
N TYR A 182 -6.38 -6.94 -1.37
CA TYR A 182 -6.69 -6.93 -2.81
C TYR A 182 -5.41 -6.99 -3.66
N ASN A 183 -4.52 -7.93 -3.33
CA ASN A 183 -3.24 -8.08 -4.01
C ASN A 183 -3.32 -8.82 -5.36
N GLY A 184 -4.06 -8.27 -6.33
CA GLY A 184 -4.16 -8.81 -7.69
C GLY A 184 -3.34 -8.05 -8.72
N GLU A 185 -3.52 -8.39 -9.99
CA GLU A 185 -2.74 -7.88 -11.14
C GLU A 185 -2.63 -6.36 -11.21
N LEU A 186 -3.73 -5.62 -11.00
CA LEU A 186 -3.68 -4.15 -11.04
C LEU A 186 -2.90 -3.58 -9.84
N ASN A 187 -3.03 -4.17 -8.65
CA ASN A 187 -2.27 -3.74 -7.49
C ASN A 187 -0.76 -3.96 -7.70
N GLN A 188 -0.40 -5.13 -8.23
CA GLN A 188 0.96 -5.49 -8.60
C GLN A 188 1.54 -4.53 -9.65
N LEU A 189 0.74 -4.20 -10.68
CA LEU A 189 1.11 -3.17 -11.66
C LEU A 189 1.37 -1.82 -10.97
N CYS A 190 0.49 -1.38 -10.07
CA CYS A 190 0.66 -0.11 -9.36
C CYS A 190 1.95 -0.09 -8.53
N ILE A 191 2.30 -1.19 -7.86
CA ILE A 191 3.54 -1.33 -7.09
C ILE A 191 4.76 -1.24 -8.01
N LYS A 192 4.72 -1.94 -9.15
CA LYS A 192 5.77 -1.93 -10.16
C LYS A 192 6.02 -0.52 -10.70
N ILE A 193 4.98 0.17 -11.19
CA ILE A 193 5.17 1.48 -11.84
C ILE A 193 5.27 2.66 -10.88
N ALA A 194 4.96 2.47 -9.59
CA ALA A 194 5.37 3.42 -8.54
C ALA A 194 6.90 3.56 -8.42
N ARG A 195 7.65 2.68 -9.09
CA ARG A 195 9.11 2.78 -9.24
C ARG A 195 9.61 3.42 -10.52
N ASP A 196 8.73 3.96 -11.35
CA ASP A 196 9.14 4.71 -12.54
C ASP A 196 10.04 5.91 -12.18
N LYS A 197 11.17 6.07 -12.88
CA LYS A 197 12.17 7.10 -12.58
C LYS A 197 11.61 8.52 -12.59
N TYR A 198 10.73 8.86 -13.53
CA TYR A 198 10.18 10.22 -13.65
C TYR A 198 9.17 10.47 -12.53
N PHE A 199 8.36 9.46 -12.22
CA PHE A 199 7.45 9.50 -11.07
C PHE A 199 8.23 9.72 -9.77
N CYS A 200 9.28 8.93 -9.52
CA CYS A 200 10.08 9.01 -8.31
C CYS A 200 10.77 10.36 -8.14
N ARG A 201 11.39 10.89 -9.19
CA ARG A 201 11.98 12.25 -9.20
C ARG A 201 10.95 13.31 -8.83
N MET A 202 9.81 13.35 -9.52
CA MET A 202 8.79 14.37 -9.28
C MET A 202 8.10 14.24 -7.91
N TRP A 203 8.21 13.07 -7.27
CA TRP A 203 7.69 12.85 -5.93
C TRP A 203 8.74 12.90 -4.80
N GLY A 204 10.02 13.12 -5.13
CA GLY A 204 11.11 13.06 -4.14
C GLY A 204 11.22 11.69 -3.47
N ILE A 205 10.98 10.62 -4.23
CA ILE A 205 11.14 9.24 -3.78
C ILE A 205 12.50 8.77 -4.29
N PRO A 206 13.42 8.29 -3.42
CA PRO A 206 14.72 7.77 -3.85
C PRO A 206 14.56 6.72 -4.96
N GLU A 207 15.34 6.84 -6.04
CA GLU A 207 15.39 5.85 -7.12
C GLU A 207 16.05 4.57 -6.60
N GLN A 208 15.56 3.40 -7.02
CA GLN A 208 16.21 2.15 -6.66
C GLN A 208 17.50 2.02 -7.48
N ILE A 209 18.64 2.00 -6.79
CA ILE A 209 19.97 2.12 -7.43
C ILE A 209 20.36 0.82 -8.13
N ASN A 210 19.96 -0.35 -7.62
CA ASN A 210 20.30 -1.67 -8.17
C ASN A 210 19.07 -2.60 -8.23
N GLU A 211 18.85 -3.23 -9.39
CA GLU A 211 17.86 -4.31 -9.57
C GLU A 211 18.40 -5.68 -9.09
N GLU A 212 19.72 -5.85 -9.01
CA GLU A 212 20.37 -7.16 -8.76
C GLU A 212 20.45 -7.53 -7.26
N ASP A 213 20.43 -6.55 -6.35
CA ASP A 213 20.45 -6.78 -4.91
C ASP A 213 19.05 -6.55 -4.29
N GLU A 214 18.07 -7.39 -4.66
CA GLU A 214 16.72 -7.39 -4.06
C GLU A 214 16.73 -7.58 -2.52
N GLN A 215 17.87 -7.92 -1.92
CA GLN A 215 17.99 -8.23 -0.50
C GLN A 215 18.18 -7.00 0.39
N GLU A 216 18.73 -5.90 -0.11
CA GLU A 216 18.94 -4.66 0.67
C GLU A 216 18.37 -3.44 -0.07
N LEU A 217 17.08 -3.17 0.18
CA LEU A 217 16.47 -1.88 -0.18
C LEU A 217 17.24 -0.74 0.53
N ASP A 218 17.52 0.34 -0.20
CA ASP A 218 18.17 1.54 0.34
C ASP A 218 17.42 2.04 1.58
N LYS A 219 18.16 2.30 2.68
CA LYS A 219 17.60 2.83 3.92
C LYS A 219 16.82 4.12 3.66
N GLU A 220 17.31 4.98 2.77
CA GLU A 220 16.63 6.22 2.41
C GLU A 220 15.26 5.95 1.79
N LEU A 221 15.16 4.89 0.98
CA LEU A 221 13.90 4.48 0.37
C LEU A 221 12.93 3.89 1.39
N ILE A 222 13.40 3.00 2.27
CA ILE A 222 12.56 2.36 3.31
C ILE A 222 12.00 3.41 4.27
N GLU A 223 12.79 4.43 4.60
CA GLU A 223 12.40 5.51 5.50
C GLU A 223 11.55 6.58 4.82
N ASN A 224 11.53 6.64 3.47
CA ASN A 224 10.72 7.58 2.73
C ASN A 224 9.22 7.42 3.08
N PRO A 225 8.53 8.46 3.59
CA PRO A 225 7.16 8.33 4.06
C PRO A 225 6.15 7.90 2.98
N LEU A 226 6.36 8.28 1.72
CA LEU A 226 5.45 7.92 0.62
C LEU A 226 5.58 6.43 0.30
N TYR A 227 6.82 5.94 0.22
CA TYR A 227 7.10 4.53 -0.03
C TYR A 227 6.64 3.64 1.13
N LYS A 228 7.03 4.02 2.36
CA LYS A 228 6.69 3.33 3.60
C LYS A 228 5.18 3.15 3.72
N LYS A 229 4.40 4.23 3.59
CA LYS A 229 2.94 4.21 3.73
C LYS A 229 2.17 3.79 2.46
N MET A 230 2.87 3.31 1.43
CA MET A 230 2.30 2.98 0.12
C MET A 230 1.50 4.13 -0.54
N SER A 231 1.79 5.38 -0.18
CA SER A 231 1.10 6.55 -0.76
C SER A 231 1.48 6.78 -2.22
N ASP A 232 2.69 6.37 -2.61
CA ASP A 232 3.15 6.25 -3.99
C ASP A 232 2.26 5.29 -4.81
N VAL A 233 1.93 4.11 -4.28
CA VAL A 233 1.04 3.13 -4.93
C VAL A 233 -0.37 3.69 -5.05
N GLU A 234 -0.87 4.39 -4.02
CA GLU A 234 -2.18 5.03 -4.08
C GLU A 234 -2.23 6.09 -5.19
N LEU A 235 -1.17 6.87 -5.41
CA LEU A 235 -1.10 7.87 -6.48
C LEU A 235 -1.28 7.25 -7.86
N ILE A 236 -0.63 6.11 -8.09
CA ILE A 236 -0.81 5.35 -9.34
C ILE A 236 -2.24 4.83 -9.46
N LEU A 237 -2.80 4.27 -8.39
CA LEU A 237 -4.18 3.80 -8.39
C LEU A 237 -5.18 4.93 -8.68
N ARG A 238 -4.94 6.13 -8.12
CA ARG A 238 -5.73 7.34 -8.40
C ARG A 238 -5.67 7.72 -9.86
N PHE A 239 -4.50 7.66 -10.49
CA PHE A 239 -4.34 7.97 -11.92
C PHE A 239 -5.31 7.14 -12.76
N PHE A 240 -5.34 5.83 -12.55
CA PHE A 240 -6.27 4.95 -13.29
C PHE A 240 -7.72 5.18 -12.88
N ALA A 241 -8.02 5.21 -11.58
CA ALA A 241 -9.39 5.36 -11.08
C ALA A 241 -10.03 6.69 -11.55
N PHE A 242 -9.26 7.78 -11.62
CA PHE A 242 -9.79 9.11 -11.97
C PHE A 242 -10.06 9.27 -13.47
N ARG A 243 -9.77 8.26 -14.30
CA ARG A 243 -10.29 8.17 -15.67
C ARG A 243 -11.73 7.66 -15.71
N HIS A 244 -12.21 7.14 -14.59
CA HIS A 244 -13.56 6.60 -14.40
C HIS A 244 -14.31 7.36 -13.30
N LEU A 245 -14.17 8.69 -13.25
CA LEU A 245 -14.85 9.54 -12.27
C LEU A 245 -16.37 9.42 -12.35
N ASP A 246 -16.92 9.01 -13.50
CA ASP A 246 -18.33 8.66 -13.65
C ASP A 246 -18.76 7.56 -12.67
N LYS A 247 -17.89 6.57 -12.40
CA LYS A 247 -18.15 5.47 -11.46
C LYS A 247 -18.05 5.86 -9.98
N TRP A 248 -17.49 7.03 -9.67
CA TRP A 248 -17.43 7.54 -8.30
C TRP A 248 -18.77 8.16 -7.88
N GLU A 249 -19.74 7.33 -7.51
CA GLU A 249 -21.09 7.76 -7.13
C GLU A 249 -21.42 7.45 -5.68
N LYS A 250 -21.84 8.49 -4.93
CA LYS A 250 -22.38 8.36 -3.56
C LYS A 250 -21.48 7.57 -2.60
N MET A 251 -20.16 7.63 -2.76
CA MET A 251 -19.18 6.95 -1.91
C MET A 251 -17.98 7.85 -1.59
N THR A 252 -17.22 7.49 -0.56
CA THR A 252 -15.95 8.16 -0.25
C THR A 252 -14.89 7.82 -1.29
N LEU A 253 -13.85 8.64 -1.39
CA LEU A 253 -12.69 8.37 -2.24
C LEU A 253 -12.06 7.02 -1.92
N GLU A 254 -11.92 6.70 -0.63
CA GLU A 254 -11.38 5.42 -0.16
C GLU A 254 -12.17 4.23 -0.72
N ARG A 255 -13.50 4.25 -0.58
CA ARG A 255 -14.37 3.20 -1.14
C ARG A 255 -14.34 3.14 -2.66
N PHE A 256 -14.17 4.28 -3.32
CA PHE A 256 -14.03 4.33 -4.77
C PHE A 256 -12.74 3.65 -5.25
N LEU A 257 -11.62 3.92 -4.58
CA LEU A 257 -10.35 3.25 -4.89
C LEU A 257 -10.39 1.75 -4.58
N ASP A 258 -11.03 1.35 -3.47
CA ASP A 258 -11.25 -0.09 -3.17
C ASP A 258 -12.07 -0.77 -4.26
N TYR A 259 -13.17 -0.13 -4.68
CA TYR A 259 -14.05 -0.64 -5.73
C TYR A 259 -13.30 -0.76 -7.05
N PHE A 260 -12.56 0.28 -7.45
CA PHE A 260 -11.80 0.29 -8.69
C PHE A 260 -10.73 -0.80 -8.69
N LEU A 261 -9.95 -0.93 -7.60
CA LEU A 261 -8.90 -1.93 -7.49
C LEU A 261 -9.45 -3.36 -7.59
N LYS A 262 -10.55 -3.65 -6.87
CA LYS A 262 -11.22 -4.96 -6.94
C LYS A 262 -11.64 -5.33 -8.36
N LYS A 263 -12.15 -4.36 -9.12
CA LYS A 263 -12.55 -4.57 -10.52
C LYS A 263 -11.34 -4.69 -11.45
N GLY A 264 -10.33 -3.86 -11.23
CA GLY A 264 -9.13 -3.86 -12.06
C GLY A 264 -8.25 -5.08 -11.88
N ASN A 265 -8.29 -5.73 -10.71
CA ASN A 265 -7.65 -7.03 -10.50
C ASN A 265 -8.28 -8.17 -11.32
N LEU A 266 -9.41 -7.93 -12.01
CA LEU A 266 -10.05 -8.88 -12.93
C LEU A 266 -9.82 -8.51 -14.40
N PHE A 267 -9.03 -7.47 -14.68
CA PHE A 267 -8.68 -7.11 -16.05
C PHE A 267 -7.74 -8.15 -16.65
N ASP A 268 -7.87 -8.36 -17.95
CA ASP A 268 -6.95 -9.22 -18.68
C ASP A 268 -5.55 -8.59 -18.82
N GLU A 269 -4.58 -9.43 -19.14
CA GLU A 269 -3.17 -9.04 -19.25
C GLU A 269 -2.93 -7.93 -20.29
N ASN A 270 -3.72 -7.88 -21.37
CA ASN A 270 -3.57 -6.86 -22.40
C ASN A 270 -4.00 -5.49 -21.88
N VAL A 271 -5.11 -5.41 -21.13
CA VAL A 271 -5.54 -4.18 -20.46
C VAL A 271 -4.48 -3.71 -19.45
N ILE A 272 -3.92 -4.63 -18.65
CA ILE A 272 -2.83 -4.31 -17.69
C ILE A 272 -1.60 -3.74 -18.42
N LYS A 273 -1.19 -4.34 -19.55
CA LYS A 273 -0.08 -3.82 -20.38
C LYS A 273 -0.38 -2.43 -20.96
N GLN A 274 -1.62 -2.18 -21.40
CA GLN A 274 -2.03 -0.86 -21.89
C GLN A 274 -2.00 0.19 -20.77
N TYR A 275 -2.40 -0.18 -19.55
CA TYR A 275 -2.33 0.70 -18.39
C TYR A 275 -0.89 1.04 -18.01
N GLU A 276 0.01 0.05 -18.04
CA GLU A 276 1.44 0.28 -17.84
C GLU A 276 1.99 1.28 -18.85
N LYS A 277 1.73 1.05 -20.15
CA LYS A 277 2.17 1.94 -21.24
C LYS A 277 1.63 3.36 -21.07
N LEU A 278 0.32 3.49 -20.84
CA LEU A 278 -0.36 4.77 -20.67
C LEU A 278 0.25 5.59 -19.53
N PHE A 279 0.50 4.98 -18.37
CA PHE A 279 1.10 5.68 -17.24
C PHE A 279 2.52 6.14 -17.57
N LYS A 280 3.37 5.25 -18.10
CA LYS A 280 4.77 5.55 -18.44
C LYS A 280 4.90 6.68 -19.47
N GLU A 281 4.08 6.65 -20.52
CA GLU A 281 4.05 7.72 -21.52
C GLU A 281 3.58 9.04 -20.92
N THR A 282 2.54 9.02 -20.09
CA THR A 282 2.00 10.21 -19.43
C THR A 282 3.01 10.84 -18.47
N ILE A 283 3.63 10.03 -17.59
CA ILE A 283 4.53 10.57 -16.57
C ILE A 283 5.82 11.13 -17.18
N GLN A 284 6.34 10.48 -18.22
CA GLN A 284 7.46 11.01 -19.00
C GLN A 284 7.08 12.33 -19.68
N PHE A 285 5.91 12.38 -20.31
CA PHE A 285 5.43 13.60 -20.97
C PHE A 285 5.29 14.76 -19.97
N VAL A 286 4.70 14.52 -18.79
CA VAL A 286 4.61 15.52 -17.72
C VAL A 286 6.00 16.00 -17.31
N TYR A 287 6.97 15.09 -17.14
CA TYR A 287 8.34 15.46 -16.79
C TYR A 287 9.02 16.32 -17.89
N GLU A 288 8.83 15.99 -19.16
CA GLU A 288 9.43 16.74 -20.28
C GLU A 288 8.89 18.17 -20.38
N VAL A 289 7.63 18.40 -20.00
CA VAL A 289 6.99 19.72 -20.05
C VAL A 289 7.19 20.51 -18.75
N LEU A 290 7.07 19.88 -17.58
CA LEU A 290 6.99 20.58 -16.28
C LEU A 290 8.22 20.35 -15.39
N GLY A 291 9.07 19.39 -15.73
CA GLY A 291 10.29 19.06 -14.99
C GLY A 291 10.02 18.43 -13.63
N GLU A 292 11.04 18.43 -12.78
CA GLU A 292 11.04 17.77 -11.48
C GLU A 292 10.00 18.34 -10.49
N ASN A 293 9.67 19.62 -10.60
CA ASN A 293 8.70 20.28 -9.73
C ASN A 293 7.25 20.22 -10.25
N ALA A 294 6.92 19.33 -11.20
CA ALA A 294 5.63 19.29 -11.87
C ALA A 294 4.42 19.24 -10.92
N PHE A 295 4.56 18.57 -9.77
CA PHE A 295 3.46 18.39 -8.81
C PHE A 295 3.51 19.35 -7.61
N CYS A 296 4.44 20.29 -7.61
CA CYS A 296 4.56 21.32 -6.58
C CYS A 296 3.55 22.44 -6.82
N LEU A 297 2.90 22.92 -5.76
CA LEU A 297 1.91 24.00 -5.87
C LEU A 297 2.59 25.37 -5.68
N TYR A 298 2.33 26.32 -6.56
CA TYR A 298 2.67 27.73 -6.30
C TYR A 298 1.61 28.35 -5.39
N ARG A 299 1.98 28.77 -4.18
CA ARG A 299 1.05 29.21 -3.13
C ARG A 299 1.56 30.42 -2.36
N VAL A 300 0.64 31.15 -1.75
CA VAL A 300 0.96 32.23 -0.81
C VAL A 300 1.25 31.68 0.59
N ARG A 301 2.34 32.13 1.21
CA ARG A 301 2.66 31.87 2.63
C ARG A 301 3.37 33.09 3.20
N ASN A 302 2.79 33.66 4.25
CA ASN A 302 3.23 34.94 4.84
C ASN A 302 3.22 36.08 3.80
N GLU A 303 2.12 36.21 3.05
CA GLU A 303 1.92 37.25 2.02
C GLU A 303 2.80 37.13 0.77
N ASP A 304 3.82 36.26 0.77
CA ASP A 304 4.68 35.99 -0.38
C ASP A 304 4.25 34.75 -1.18
N TRP A 305 4.27 34.88 -2.50
CA TRP A 305 4.06 33.76 -3.42
C TRP A 305 5.34 32.95 -3.63
N LYS A 306 5.27 31.64 -3.43
CA LYS A 306 6.39 30.73 -3.67
C LYS A 306 5.94 29.33 -4.05
N TRP A 307 6.84 28.61 -4.71
CA TRP A 307 6.68 27.18 -4.91
C TRP A 307 6.71 26.47 -3.56
N TYR A 308 5.77 25.56 -3.37
CA TYR A 308 5.84 24.63 -2.26
C TYR A 308 7.01 23.66 -2.50
N ASP A 309 7.72 23.32 -1.43
CA ASP A 309 8.89 22.43 -1.44
C ASP A 309 8.53 20.96 -1.61
N ARG A 310 7.23 20.64 -1.73
CA ARG A 310 6.74 19.26 -1.80
C ARG A 310 5.62 19.11 -2.83
N PRO A 311 5.60 17.97 -3.54
CA PRO A 311 4.52 17.60 -4.44
C PRO A 311 3.19 17.42 -3.68
N THR A 312 2.07 17.63 -4.37
CA THR A 312 0.73 17.49 -3.76
C THR A 312 -0.22 16.67 -4.63
N LYS A 313 -1.06 15.84 -3.99
CA LYS A 313 -2.11 15.06 -4.68
C LYS A 313 -3.06 15.97 -5.49
N VAL A 314 -3.35 17.15 -4.94
CA VAL A 314 -4.25 18.16 -5.53
C VAL A 314 -3.75 18.68 -6.87
N VAL A 315 -2.44 18.75 -7.07
CA VAL A 315 -1.82 19.15 -8.34
C VAL A 315 -1.62 17.93 -9.25
N PHE A 316 -1.20 16.80 -8.68
CA PHE A 316 -0.99 15.55 -9.41
C PHE A 316 -2.23 15.08 -10.18
N ASP A 317 -3.38 15.01 -9.51
CA ASP A 317 -4.61 14.46 -10.09
C ASP A 317 -5.01 15.17 -11.41
N PRO A 318 -5.17 16.51 -11.46
CA PRO A 318 -5.54 17.20 -12.70
C PRO A 318 -4.44 17.19 -13.76
N ILE A 319 -3.17 17.31 -13.38
CA ILE A 319 -2.07 17.29 -14.36
C ILE A 319 -2.01 15.93 -15.06
N MET A 320 -1.95 14.84 -14.30
CA MET A 320 -1.86 13.51 -14.88
C MET A 320 -3.09 13.18 -15.73
N HIS A 321 -4.28 13.57 -15.28
CA HIS A 321 -5.50 13.37 -16.05
C HIS A 321 -5.43 14.12 -17.39
N VAL A 322 -5.14 15.43 -17.38
CA VAL A 322 -5.14 16.26 -18.61
C VAL A 322 -4.04 15.86 -19.57
N PHE A 323 -2.81 15.61 -19.10
CA PHE A 323 -1.71 15.21 -19.96
C PHE A 323 -1.97 13.85 -20.61
N SER A 324 -2.57 12.90 -19.89
CA SER A 324 -2.92 11.59 -20.46
C SER A 324 -3.99 11.65 -21.57
N GLN A 325 -4.78 12.72 -21.64
CA GLN A 325 -5.75 12.96 -22.72
C GLN A 325 -5.14 13.71 -23.91
N ASN A 326 -3.89 14.18 -23.78
CA ASN A 326 -3.20 15.00 -24.77
C ASN A 326 -1.89 14.36 -25.26
N LEU A 327 -1.78 13.02 -25.16
CA LEU A 327 -0.60 12.29 -25.63
C LEU A 327 -0.35 12.48 -27.14
N GLU A 328 -1.42 12.61 -27.93
CA GLU A 328 -1.32 12.90 -29.38
C GLU A 328 -0.74 14.29 -29.67
N ASN A 329 -0.90 15.23 -28.74
CA ASN A 329 -0.40 16.61 -28.85
C ASN A 329 0.93 16.83 -28.11
N LYS A 330 1.62 15.73 -27.75
CA LYS A 330 2.83 15.75 -26.93
C LYS A 330 3.91 16.67 -27.49
N ASP A 331 4.20 16.56 -28.80
CA ASP A 331 5.28 17.32 -29.44
C ASP A 331 5.03 18.84 -29.40
N ILE A 332 3.79 19.25 -29.64
CA ILE A 332 3.36 20.67 -29.60
C ILE A 332 3.51 21.23 -28.19
N LEU A 333 3.10 20.48 -27.18
CA LEU A 333 3.16 20.95 -25.79
C LEU A 333 4.60 20.95 -25.26
N ILE A 334 5.45 20.02 -25.70
CA ILE A 334 6.89 20.04 -25.37
C ILE A 334 7.59 21.23 -26.01
N SER A 335 7.28 21.59 -27.26
CA SER A 335 7.89 22.76 -27.89
C SER A 335 7.52 24.08 -27.20
N LYS A 336 6.38 24.12 -26.49
CA LYS A 336 5.89 25.29 -25.74
C LYS A 336 6.17 25.21 -24.23
N LYS A 337 7.02 24.29 -23.77
CA LYS A 337 7.24 24.04 -22.34
C LYS A 337 7.63 25.28 -21.53
N GLU A 338 8.45 26.17 -22.08
CA GLU A 338 8.94 27.38 -21.38
C GLU A 338 7.79 28.36 -21.10
N GLU A 339 6.88 28.52 -22.06
CA GLU A 339 5.68 29.33 -21.91
C GLU A 339 4.71 28.72 -20.89
N ILE A 340 4.46 27.41 -21.00
CA ILE A 340 3.60 26.67 -20.08
C ILE A 340 4.12 26.81 -18.64
N GLN A 341 5.41 26.59 -18.40
CA GLN A 341 6.03 26.69 -17.07
C GLN A 341 5.96 28.11 -16.49
N ARG A 342 6.17 29.13 -17.33
CA ARG A 342 6.05 30.54 -16.92
C ARG A 342 4.63 30.86 -16.48
N ASP A 343 3.65 30.48 -17.30
CA ASP A 343 2.26 30.86 -17.11
C ASP A 343 1.56 30.02 -16.03
N LEU A 344 2.13 28.84 -15.69
CA LEU A 344 1.65 27.98 -14.61
C LEU A 344 1.62 28.69 -13.25
N LYS A 345 2.56 29.62 -12.99
CA LYS A 345 2.53 30.45 -11.77
C LYS A 345 1.25 31.28 -11.69
N LYS A 346 0.93 31.97 -12.79
CA LYS A 346 -0.29 32.78 -12.89
C LYS A 346 -1.53 31.91 -12.80
N PHE A 347 -1.52 30.74 -13.43
CA PHE A 347 -2.61 29.77 -13.29
C PHE A 347 -2.89 29.43 -11.82
N TYR A 348 -1.88 29.14 -11.01
CA TYR A 348 -2.09 28.87 -9.59
C TYR A 348 -2.56 30.09 -8.80
N MET A 349 -2.07 31.29 -9.14
CA MET A 349 -2.54 32.53 -8.51
C MET A 349 -4.03 32.76 -8.77
N ASP A 350 -4.46 32.63 -10.02
CA ASP A 350 -5.85 32.85 -10.45
C ASP A 350 -6.80 31.77 -9.89
N ASN A 351 -6.28 30.59 -9.53
CA ASN A 351 -7.07 29.43 -9.10
C ASN A 351 -6.73 28.96 -7.67
N TYR A 352 -6.15 29.84 -6.84
CA TYR A 352 -5.60 29.46 -5.53
C TYR A 352 -6.63 28.85 -4.59
N ASN A 353 -7.87 29.35 -4.58
CA ASN A 353 -8.92 28.82 -3.71
C ASN A 353 -9.24 27.35 -4.00
N ASP A 354 -9.10 26.92 -5.25
CA ASP A 354 -9.37 25.55 -5.66
C ASP A 354 -8.19 24.63 -5.36
N PHE A 355 -6.95 25.10 -5.58
CA PHE A 355 -5.74 24.29 -5.43
C PHE A 355 -5.10 24.35 -4.03
N GLY A 356 -5.31 25.43 -3.28
CA GLY A 356 -4.76 25.64 -1.93
C GLY A 356 -5.52 24.91 -0.81
N GLY A 357 -6.72 24.39 -1.11
CA GLY A 357 -7.57 23.69 -0.16
C GLY A 357 -7.28 22.19 0.00
N ARG A 358 -7.76 21.60 1.10
CA ARG A 358 -7.68 20.14 1.37
C ARG A 358 -8.83 19.34 0.77
N ASN A 359 -9.75 19.96 0.03
CA ASN A 359 -10.93 19.26 -0.45
C ASN A 359 -10.57 18.28 -1.57
N THR A 360 -10.82 17.00 -1.31
CA THR A 360 -10.57 15.90 -2.24
C THR A 360 -11.86 15.27 -2.75
N GLY A 361 -13.02 15.90 -2.57
CA GLY A 361 -14.29 15.39 -3.07
C GLY A 361 -14.37 15.43 -4.61
N LYS A 362 -15.19 14.54 -5.19
CA LYS A 362 -15.37 14.38 -6.65
C LYS A 362 -15.55 15.72 -7.38
N THR A 363 -16.44 16.58 -6.90
CA THR A 363 -16.73 17.88 -7.53
C THR A 363 -15.49 18.77 -7.62
N HIS A 364 -14.65 18.79 -6.59
CA HIS A 364 -13.42 19.59 -6.59
C HIS A 364 -12.34 18.98 -7.47
N VAL A 365 -12.27 17.64 -7.55
CA VAL A 365 -11.37 16.96 -8.49
C VAL A 365 -11.75 17.30 -9.93
N ILE A 366 -13.04 17.20 -10.29
CA ILE A 366 -13.55 17.54 -11.62
C ILE A 366 -13.25 19.02 -11.95
N LEU A 367 -13.57 19.95 -11.04
CA LEU A 367 -13.31 21.38 -11.24
C LEU A 367 -11.84 21.67 -11.54
N ARG A 368 -10.90 21.04 -10.82
CA ARG A 368 -9.47 21.23 -11.06
C ARG A 368 -9.02 20.64 -12.40
N ILE A 369 -9.59 19.50 -12.79
CA ILE A 369 -9.35 18.89 -14.11
C ILE A 369 -9.81 19.84 -15.21
N GLU A 370 -11.02 20.40 -15.10
CA GLU A 370 -11.57 21.35 -16.08
C GLU A 370 -10.71 22.61 -16.20
N LYS A 371 -10.28 23.18 -15.07
CA LYS A 371 -9.38 24.35 -15.05
C LYS A 371 -8.03 24.05 -15.69
N MET A 372 -7.41 22.92 -15.36
CA MET A 372 -6.13 22.50 -15.95
C MET A 372 -6.28 22.20 -17.46
N ASN A 373 -7.38 21.58 -17.87
CA ASN A 373 -7.67 21.31 -19.28
C ASN A 373 -7.80 22.62 -20.06
N THR A 374 -8.52 23.60 -19.51
CA THR A 374 -8.67 24.94 -20.11
C THR A 374 -7.33 25.65 -20.22
N PHE A 375 -6.45 25.49 -19.24
CA PHE A 375 -5.10 26.06 -19.28
C PHE A 375 -4.25 25.43 -20.39
N ILE A 376 -4.21 24.09 -20.50
CA ILE A 376 -3.40 23.39 -21.51
C ILE A 376 -3.92 23.62 -22.94
N LYS A 377 -5.24 23.67 -23.14
CA LYS A 377 -5.84 23.89 -24.47
C LYS A 377 -5.40 25.18 -25.17
N ARG A 378 -5.07 26.24 -24.41
CA ARG A 378 -4.58 27.52 -24.97
C ARG A 378 -3.30 27.35 -25.80
N TYR A 379 -2.49 26.35 -25.50
CA TYR A 379 -1.24 26.08 -26.22
C TYR A 379 -1.44 25.20 -27.45
N LEU A 380 -2.61 24.57 -27.58
CA LEU A 380 -3.01 23.79 -28.76
C LEU A 380 -3.70 24.67 -29.79
N GLU A 381 -4.58 25.58 -29.34
CA GLU A 381 -5.33 26.51 -30.21
C GLU A 381 -4.43 27.57 -30.88
N ALA A 382 -3.25 27.86 -30.30
CA ALA A 382 -2.25 28.76 -30.90
C ALA A 382 -1.29 28.03 -31.87
N ALA A 383 -1.67 26.86 -32.40
CA ALA A 383 -0.88 26.09 -33.37
C ALA A 383 -1.60 25.87 -34.72
N GLU A 384 -2.84 26.35 -34.84
CA GLU A 384 -3.54 26.60 -36.11
C GLU A 384 -3.33 28.06 -36.54
#